data_AF-A0A6G3WSI2-F1
#
_entry.id   AF-A0A6G3WSI2-F1
#
_cell.length_a   1.000
_cell.length_b   1.000
_cell.length_c   1.000
_cell.angle_alpha   90.00
_cell.angle_beta   90.00
_cell.angle_gamma   90.00
#
_symmetry.space_group_name_H-M   'P 1'
#
loop_
_entity.id
_entity.type
_entity.pdbx_description
1 polymer ?
#
loop_
_entity_poly.entity_id
_entity_poly.type
_entity_poly.pdbx_seq_one_letter_code
_entity_poly.pdbx_strand_id
1 'polypeptide(L)' 'GSHDKTFEIPATGTVRVVDASGAVVLEQAVGAGDIFRMCQTKDLPIQDWVKLAVTRARATGNPAVFWL' A
#
# COMPACT_ATOMS: atom_id res chain seq x y z
N GLY A 1 6.00 -2.63 -6.02
CA GLY A 1 7.37 -2.47 -5.49
C GLY A 1 7.42 -2.73 -3.99
N SER A 2 6.96 -3.91 -3.57
CA SER A 2 6.97 -4.35 -2.17
C SER A 2 8.02 -5.44 -1.90
N HIS A 3 8.75 -5.89 -2.93
CA HIS A 3 9.68 -7.02 -2.84
C HIS A 3 10.75 -6.82 -1.76
N ASP A 4 11.36 -5.63 -1.73
CA ASP A 4 12.34 -5.18 -0.72
C ASP A 4 11.74 -5.00 0.69
N LYS A 5 10.42 -5.04 0.82
CA LYS A 5 9.65 -4.90 2.06
C LYS A 5 8.79 -6.14 2.31
N THR A 6 9.25 -7.30 1.84
CA THR A 6 8.62 -8.60 2.04
C THR A 6 9.57 -9.49 2.82
N PHE A 7 9.09 -10.08 3.91
CA PHE A 7 9.91 -10.87 4.83
C PHE A 7 9.15 -12.11 5.26
N GLU A 8 9.83 -13.26 5.26
CA GLU A 8 9.38 -14.43 6.01
C GLU A 8 9.77 -14.25 7.48
N ILE A 9 8.80 -14.40 8.37
CA ILE A 9 8.97 -14.12 9.79
C ILE A 9 9.66 -15.32 10.47
N PRO A 10 10.80 -15.13 11.15
CA PRO A 10 11.55 -16.24 11.73
C PRO A 10 10.95 -16.77 13.04
N ALA A 11 10.18 -15.95 13.76
CA ALA A 11 9.63 -16.30 15.06
C ALA A 11 8.32 -15.53 15.35
N THR A 12 7.42 -16.16 16.11
CA THR A 12 6.17 -15.53 16.56
C THR A 12 6.43 -14.27 17.37
N GLY A 13 5.67 -13.21 17.08
CA GLY A 13 5.81 -11.92 17.73
C GLY A 13 4.97 -10.84 17.04
N THR A 14 5.55 -9.64 16.91
CA THR A 14 4.87 -8.48 16.35
C THR A 14 5.80 -7.70 15.43
N VAL A 15 5.34 -7.40 14.21
CA VAL A 15 6.00 -6.46 13.31
C VAL A 15 5.45 -5.06 13.57
N ARG A 16 6.36 -4.09 13.75
CA ARG A 16 6.02 -2.67 13.90
C ARG A 16 6.68 -1.85 12.80
N VAL A 17 5.92 -0.94 12.22
CA VAL A 17 6.45 0.15 11.40
C VAL A 17 6.49 1.39 12.26
N VAL A 18 7.68 1.95 12.45
CA VAL A 18 7.92 3.14 13.28
C VAL A 18 8.37 4.31 12.40
N ASP A 19 7.87 5.50 12.69
CA ASP A 19 8.34 6.72 12.03
C ASP A 19 9.66 7.23 12.63
N ALA A 20 10.18 8.32 12.07
CA ALA A 20 11.44 8.91 12.51
C ALA A 20 11.40 9.49 13.95
N SER A 21 10.22 9.73 14.51
CA SER A 21 10.05 10.16 15.90
C SER A 21 10.00 8.97 16.88
N GLY A 22 9.95 7.74 16.36
CA GLY A 22 9.78 6.51 17.13
C GLY A 22 8.31 6.15 17.39
N ALA A 23 7.36 6.88 16.81
CA ALA A 23 5.94 6.55 16.94
C ALA A 23 5.61 5.33 16.06
N VAL A 24 4.85 4.39 16.62
CA VAL A 24 4.34 3.23 15.86
C VAL A 24 3.20 3.70 14.96
N VAL A 25 3.36 3.53 13.64
CA VAL A 25 2.34 3.90 12.65
C VAL A 25 1.54 2.71 12.14
N LEU A 26 2.11 1.50 12.20
CA LEU A 26 1.43 0.23 11.91
C LEU A 26 1.98 -0.86 12.84
N GLU A 27 1.11 -1.80 13.24
CA GLU A 27 1.46 -2.94 14.08
C GLU A 27 0.69 -4.19 13.61
N GLN A 28 1.35 -5.34 13.56
CA GLN A 28 0.76 -6.61 13.15
C GLN A 28 1.32 -7.77 13.99
N ALA A 29 0.44 -8.57 14.61
CA ALA A 29 0.83 -9.85 15.20
C ALA A 29 1.15 -10.86 14.09
N VAL A 30 2.24 -11.62 14.27
CA VAL A 30 2.77 -12.57 13.29
C VAL A 30 3.27 -13.84 13.96
N GLY A 31 3.24 -14.96 13.24
CA GLY A 31 3.82 -16.25 13.60
C GLY A 31 5.13 -16.55 12.84
N ALA A 32 5.86 -17.57 13.30
CA ALA A 32 7.00 -18.12 12.54
C ALA A 32 6.51 -18.72 11.20
N GLY A 33 7.19 -18.38 10.10
CA GLY A 33 6.85 -18.79 8.73
C GLY A 33 5.84 -17.87 8.03
N ASP A 34 5.22 -16.91 8.74
CA ASP A 34 4.33 -15.93 8.09
C ASP A 34 5.10 -15.07 7.10
N ILE A 35 4.45 -14.68 6.00
CA ILE A 35 5.01 -13.70 5.06
C ILE A 35 4.43 -12.32 5.37
N PHE A 36 5.23 -11.47 5.99
CA PHE A 36 4.89 -10.05 6.15
C PHE A 36 5.26 -9.27 4.88
N ARG A 37 4.41 -8.31 4.49
CA ARG A 37 4.68 -7.43 3.35
C ARG A 37 4.13 -6.03 3.57
N MET A 38 4.89 -5.02 3.14
CA MET A 38 4.42 -3.63 3.08
C MET A 38 4.44 -3.06 1.66
N CYS A 39 3.38 -2.32 1.32
CA CYS A 39 3.23 -1.62 0.06
C CYS A 39 3.29 -0.10 0.27
N GLN A 40 3.65 0.63 -0.78
CA GLN A 40 3.63 2.10 -0.79
C GLN A 40 3.11 2.59 -2.13
N THR A 41 2.30 3.65 -2.09
CA THR A 41 1.83 4.39 -3.26
C THR A 41 1.94 5.87 -2.92
N LYS A 42 2.61 6.64 -3.79
CA LYS A 42 2.79 8.08 -3.58
C LYS A 42 1.56 8.85 -4.05
N ASP A 43 1.36 10.03 -3.50
CA ASP A 43 0.25 10.93 -3.82
C ASP A 43 0.26 11.37 -5.30
N LEU A 44 1.40 11.81 -5.84
CA LEU A 44 1.50 12.25 -7.24
C LEU A 44 0.98 11.21 -8.26
N PRO A 45 1.38 9.92 -8.20
CA PRO A 45 0.77 8.87 -9.02
C PRO A 45 -0.75 8.73 -8.86
N ILE A 46 -1.31 8.94 -7.67
CA ILE A 46 -2.76 8.86 -7.43
C ILE A 46 -3.47 10.03 -8.11
N GLN A 47 -2.94 11.24 -8.00
CA GLN A 47 -3.49 12.41 -8.68
C GLN A 47 -3.52 12.22 -10.20
N ASP A 48 -2.44 11.70 -10.79
CA ASP A 48 -2.38 11.43 -12.23
C ASP A 48 -3.33 10.29 -12.64
N TRP A 49 -3.44 9.24 -11.82
CA TRP A 49 -4.40 8.16 -12.05
C TRP A 49 -5.85 8.65 -12.08
N VAL A 50 -6.25 9.53 -11.15
CA VAL A 50 -7.57 10.16 -11.14
C VAL A 50 -7.75 11.05 -12.38
N LYS A 51 -6.76 11.88 -12.71
CA LYS A 51 -6.79 12.74 -13.91
C LYS A 51 -7.00 11.92 -15.18
N LEU A 52 -6.31 10.79 -15.31
CA LEU A 52 -6.46 9.88 -16.44
C LEU A 52 -7.87 9.28 -16.50
N ALA A 53 -8.39 8.78 -15.37
CA ALA A 53 -9.74 8.21 -15.29
C ALA A 53 -10.81 9.22 -15.75
N VAL A 54 -10.74 10.46 -15.25
CA VAL A 54 -11.67 11.55 -15.64
C VAL A 54 -11.51 11.91 -17.11
N THR A 55 -10.27 12.00 -17.61
CA THR A 55 -9.99 12.30 -19.01
C THR A 55 -10.59 11.24 -19.93
N ARG A 56 -10.47 9.96 -19.56
CA ARG A 56 -11.03 8.85 -20.34
C ARG A 56 -12.55 8.84 -20.31
N ALA A 57 -13.16 9.00 -19.14
CA ALA A 57 -14.62 9.09 -19.01
C ALA A 57 -15.20 10.23 -19.85
N ARG A 58 -14.56 11.41 -19.82
CA ARG A 58 -14.97 12.55 -20.62
C ARG A 58 -14.82 12.31 -22.12
N ALA A 59 -13.71 11.71 -22.55
CA ALA A 59 -13.44 11.48 -23.97
C ALA A 59 -14.36 10.43 -24.61
N THR A 60 -14.86 9.47 -23.84
CA THR A 60 -15.74 8.40 -24.35
C THR A 60 -17.21 8.61 -24.04
N GLY A 61 -17.54 9.46 -23.05
CA GLY A 61 -18.89 9.57 -22.50
C GLY A 61 -19.31 8.37 -21.65
N ASN A 62 -18.43 7.38 -21.44
CA ASN A 62 -18.75 6.21 -20.64
C ASN A 62 -18.62 6.53 -19.14
N PRO A 63 -19.46 5.93 -18.28
CA PRO A 63 -19.27 6.01 -16.84
C PRO A 63 -17.95 5.36 -16.43
N ALA A 64 -17.26 5.97 -15.46
CA ALA A 64 -16.08 5.40 -14.80
C ALA A 64 -16.40 5.05 -13.34
N VAL A 65 -15.91 3.91 -12.88
CA VAL A 65 -16.11 3.41 -11.52
C VAL A 65 -14.75 3.23 -10.86
N PHE A 66 -14.60 3.75 -9.64
CA PHE A 66 -13.43 3.52 -8.80
C PHE A 66 -13.66 2.26 -7.96
N TRP A 67 -12.77 1.27 -8.10
CA TRP A 67 -12.81 0.01 -7.35
C TRP A 67 -11.76 0.12 -6.25
N LEU A 68 -12.21 0.33 -5.00
CA LEU A 68 -11.37 0.71 -3.86
C LEU A 68 -11.49 -0.30 -2.73
#